data_AF-A0A6A6KFT0-F1
#
_entry.id   AF-A0A6A6KFT0-F1
#
_cell.length_a   1.000
_cell.length_b   1.000
_cell.length_c   1.000
_cell.angle_alpha   90.00
_cell.angle_beta   90.00
_cell.angle_gamma   90.00
#
_symmetry.space_group_name_H-M   'P 1'
#
loop_
_entity.id
_entity.type
_entity.pdbx_description
1 polymer ?
#
loop_
_entity_poly.entity_id
_entity_poly.type
_entity_poly.pdbx_seq_one_letter_code
_entity_poly.pdbx_strand_id
1 'polypeptide(L)'
;MVPRWRYDVWDSGSIMATCSPGEHIILPRNSHISAISAMVLSGAIPKYIIPEHNCNWDIAGGITPSQVNKAIKELEMEGQKPAAVFVISPTYHGICSNLTEISQLCHSYGIPVIVDEAHGAHLGFHPQMPHSALKQGADLVVQSTHKVLCSFTQSSMLHMSGNVVDREKICRSLQTLQSTSPSYLLLASLDAARAQLSENPETIFNKAMKLATEAKILIKKIPGITLLELPSFTEFPTIDPLRLTIGSWQLGLSGYEADDILYGNHGIVSELVGSQSITFAFNLGTCKEHVQRLVSGLQELSACSLQIETTETKVKDRGHAPFTDISMSLNPRDAFFANKRKVGIRESLGKVCGELICPYPPGIPVMIPGEIITERALDYLLGVRRKGVVVTGASDPLLSS
;
A
#
# COMPACT_ATOMS: atom_id res chain seq x y z
N MET A 1 4.87 -15.67 -18.67
CA MET A 1 3.46 -15.56 -18.26
C MET A 1 3.47 -14.81 -16.92
N VAL A 2 3.15 -13.51 -16.91
CA VAL A 2 3.26 -12.70 -15.68
C VAL A 2 1.94 -12.83 -14.92
N PRO A 3 1.91 -13.40 -13.71
CA PRO A 3 0.69 -13.43 -12.90
C PRO A 3 0.42 -12.00 -12.41
N ARG A 4 -0.47 -11.27 -13.09
CA ARG A 4 -0.94 -9.95 -12.61
C ARG A 4 -2.32 -10.11 -11.98
N TRP A 5 -2.39 -9.77 -10.70
CA TRP A 5 -3.52 -10.00 -9.80
C TRP A 5 -4.66 -9.00 -10.06
N ARG A 6 -5.90 -9.51 -10.23
CA ARG A 6 -7.10 -8.72 -10.55
C ARG A 6 -7.85 -8.24 -9.29
N TYR A 7 -7.21 -7.48 -8.40
CA TYR A 7 -7.94 -6.67 -7.40
C TYR A 7 -8.24 -5.25 -7.93
N ASP A 8 -7.44 -4.78 -8.90
CA ASP A 8 -7.44 -3.44 -9.47
C ASP A 8 -8.79 -2.96 -10.05
N VAL A 9 -9.72 -3.88 -10.28
CA VAL A 9 -11.05 -3.61 -10.85
C VAL A 9 -11.92 -2.76 -9.92
N TRP A 10 -11.80 -2.92 -8.61
CA TRP A 10 -12.71 -2.26 -7.67
C TRP A 10 -12.30 -0.82 -7.38
N ASP A 11 -11.00 -0.53 -7.25
CA ASP A 11 -10.51 0.86 -7.21
C ASP A 11 -10.88 1.59 -8.49
N SER A 12 -10.69 0.92 -9.63
CA SER A 12 -11.08 1.45 -10.94
C SER A 12 -12.58 1.73 -11.02
N GLY A 13 -13.42 0.80 -10.54
CA GLY A 13 -14.87 0.99 -10.51
C GLY A 13 -15.30 2.16 -9.62
N SER A 14 -14.71 2.27 -8.42
CA SER A 14 -14.98 3.35 -7.47
C SER A 14 -14.60 4.72 -8.03
N ILE A 15 -13.40 4.84 -8.60
CA ILE A 15 -12.90 6.10 -9.16
C ILE A 15 -13.67 6.47 -10.44
N MET A 16 -13.95 5.52 -11.34
CA MET A 16 -14.74 5.79 -12.55
C MET A 16 -16.18 6.21 -12.26
N ALA A 17 -16.77 5.69 -11.18
CA ALA A 17 -18.14 6.04 -10.80
C ALA A 17 -18.26 7.41 -10.11
N THR A 18 -17.16 7.87 -9.49
CA THR A 18 -17.12 9.11 -8.70
C THR A 18 -16.52 10.27 -9.46
N CYS A 19 -15.56 10.02 -10.37
CA CYS A 19 -14.84 11.05 -11.10
C CYS A 19 -15.11 10.97 -12.61
N SER A 20 -15.50 12.09 -13.18
CA SER A 20 -15.64 12.32 -14.61
C SER A 20 -14.31 12.80 -15.23
N PRO A 21 -14.14 12.70 -16.56
CA PRO A 21 -12.96 13.24 -17.22
C PRO A 21 -12.75 14.73 -16.91
N GLY A 22 -11.54 15.09 -16.47
CA GLY A 22 -11.18 16.46 -16.09
C GLY A 22 -11.50 16.85 -14.65
N GLU A 23 -12.23 16.03 -13.89
CA GLU A 23 -12.46 16.27 -12.47
C GLU A 23 -11.24 15.88 -11.64
N HIS A 24 -11.02 16.59 -10.53
CA HIS A 24 -9.87 16.36 -9.67
C HIS A 24 -10.17 15.30 -8.61
N ILE A 25 -9.20 14.41 -8.36
CA ILE A 25 -9.23 13.45 -7.26
C ILE A 25 -8.03 13.69 -6.35
N ILE A 26 -8.26 13.85 -5.05
CA ILE A 26 -7.19 13.96 -4.07
C ILE A 26 -6.79 12.55 -3.65
N LEU A 27 -5.50 12.22 -3.72
CA LEU A 27 -5.00 10.88 -3.37
C LEU A 27 -3.54 10.92 -2.91
N PRO A 28 -3.10 9.97 -2.08
CA PRO A 28 -1.70 9.87 -1.73
C PRO A 28 -0.85 9.45 -2.94
N ARG A 29 0.35 10.01 -3.08
CA ARG A 29 1.23 9.71 -4.22
C ARG A 29 1.75 8.28 -4.24
N ASN A 30 1.85 7.64 -3.08
CA ASN A 30 2.25 6.25 -2.94
C ASN A 30 1.07 5.28 -3.18
N SER A 31 0.10 5.68 -4.01
CA SER A 31 -1.03 4.83 -4.38
C SER A 31 -0.62 3.64 -5.23
N HIS A 32 -1.37 2.55 -5.09
CA HIS A 32 -1.17 1.34 -5.87
C HIS A 32 -1.38 1.61 -7.37
N ILE A 33 -0.75 0.80 -8.22
CA ILE A 33 -0.88 0.85 -9.68
C ILE A 33 -2.35 0.81 -10.17
N SER A 34 -3.26 0.22 -9.39
CA SER A 34 -4.70 0.22 -9.64
C SER A 34 -5.30 1.62 -9.69
N ALA A 35 -5.01 2.47 -8.69
CA ALA A 35 -5.51 3.84 -8.64
C ALA A 35 -4.99 4.68 -9.82
N ILE A 36 -3.74 4.45 -10.23
CA ILE A 36 -3.17 5.14 -11.41
C ILE A 36 -3.85 4.67 -12.70
N SER A 37 -4.09 3.36 -12.83
CA SER A 37 -4.82 2.79 -13.97
C SER A 37 -6.26 3.30 -14.02
N ALA A 38 -6.90 3.46 -12.86
CA ALA A 38 -8.22 4.04 -12.73
C ALA A 38 -8.28 5.48 -13.24
N MET A 39 -7.28 6.32 -12.92
CA MET A 39 -7.20 7.69 -13.43
C MET A 39 -7.00 7.74 -14.95
N VAL A 40 -6.23 6.80 -15.52
CA VAL A 40 -6.11 6.68 -16.99
C VAL A 40 -7.47 6.36 -17.61
N LEU A 41 -8.25 5.46 -17.02
CA LEU A 41 -9.55 5.04 -17.54
C LEU A 41 -10.63 6.12 -17.36
N SER A 42 -10.72 6.74 -16.18
CA SER A 42 -11.71 7.77 -15.87
C SER A 42 -11.37 9.11 -16.51
N GLY A 43 -10.09 9.43 -16.71
CA GLY A 43 -9.62 10.78 -17.04
C GLY A 43 -9.63 11.74 -15.85
N ALA A 44 -9.70 11.22 -14.62
CA ALA A 44 -9.56 12.02 -13.42
C ALA A 44 -8.14 12.62 -13.32
N ILE A 45 -8.07 13.86 -12.83
CA ILE A 45 -6.81 14.59 -12.66
C ILE A 45 -6.33 14.43 -11.21
N PRO A 46 -5.11 13.92 -10.97
CA PRO A 46 -4.61 13.74 -9.61
C PRO A 46 -4.24 15.07 -8.95
N LYS A 47 -4.69 15.26 -7.70
CA LYS A 47 -4.09 16.17 -6.72
C LYS A 47 -3.38 15.33 -5.66
N TYR A 48 -2.07 15.22 -5.78
CA TYR A 48 -1.30 14.33 -4.89
C TYR A 48 -1.09 14.92 -3.49
N ILE A 49 -1.22 14.06 -2.49
CA ILE A 49 -0.68 14.28 -1.14
C ILE A 49 0.59 13.44 -1.00
N ILE A 50 1.67 14.04 -0.53
CA ILE A 50 2.88 13.31 -0.16
C ILE A 50 2.72 12.82 1.28
N PRO A 51 2.63 11.50 1.54
CA PRO A 51 2.47 10.98 2.89
C PRO A 51 3.67 11.31 3.78
N GLU A 52 3.45 11.33 5.09
CA GLU A 52 4.55 11.42 6.06
C GLU A 52 5.51 10.24 5.88
N HIS A 53 6.82 10.47 5.94
CA HIS A 53 7.83 9.42 5.80
C HIS A 53 8.69 9.36 7.05
N ASN A 54 8.81 8.16 7.62
CA ASN A 54 9.72 7.91 8.72
C ASN A 54 11.08 7.43 8.18
N CYS A 55 12.09 8.29 8.26
CA CYS A 55 13.43 8.03 7.73
C CYS A 55 14.16 6.86 8.41
N ASN A 56 13.87 6.58 9.69
CA ASN A 56 14.50 5.47 10.41
C ASN A 56 13.95 4.12 9.98
N TRP A 57 12.70 4.09 9.53
CA TRP A 57 12.06 2.87 9.05
C TRP A 57 12.11 2.75 7.52
N ASP A 58 12.33 3.86 6.81
CA ASP A 58 12.08 3.99 5.37
C ASP A 58 10.63 3.60 5.00
N ILE A 59 9.68 4.02 5.84
CA ILE A 59 8.25 3.70 5.69
C ILE A 59 7.46 4.99 5.52
N ALA A 60 6.59 5.00 4.51
CA ALA A 60 5.54 6.00 4.39
C ALA A 60 4.35 5.65 5.30
N GLY A 61 3.86 6.64 6.05
CA GLY A 61 2.61 6.58 6.80
C GLY A 61 1.39 6.72 5.90
N GLY A 62 0.24 6.98 6.52
CA GLY A 62 -0.98 7.35 5.81
C GLY A 62 -1.02 8.84 5.46
N ILE A 63 -2.21 9.34 5.16
CA ILE A 63 -2.47 10.79 5.06
C ILE A 63 -3.21 11.30 6.29
N THR A 64 -3.04 12.58 6.62
CA THR A 64 -3.67 13.23 7.77
C THR A 64 -4.84 14.13 7.36
N PRO A 65 -5.79 14.42 8.27
CA PRO A 65 -6.86 15.38 8.01
C PRO A 65 -6.35 16.77 7.60
N SER A 66 -5.24 17.21 8.18
CA SER A 66 -4.58 18.49 7.84
C SER A 66 -4.11 18.52 6.38
N GLN A 67 -3.48 17.44 5.91
CA GLN A 67 -3.04 17.33 4.52
C GLN A 67 -4.22 17.32 3.54
N VAL A 68 -5.31 16.61 3.88
CA VAL A 68 -6.54 16.60 3.06
C VAL A 68 -7.14 18.01 2.99
N ASN A 69 -7.27 18.71 4.12
CA ASN A 69 -7.79 20.07 4.16
C ASN A 69 -6.93 21.04 3.34
N LYS A 70 -5.60 20.91 3.42
CA LYS A 70 -4.67 21.69 2.60
C LYS A 70 -4.90 21.44 1.11
N ALA A 71 -5.00 20.18 0.69
CA ALA A 71 -5.22 19.83 -0.71
C ALA A 71 -6.57 20.34 -1.25
N ILE A 72 -7.65 20.28 -0.45
CA ILE A 72 -8.95 20.86 -0.79
C ILE A 72 -8.82 22.38 -1.00
N LYS A 73 -8.21 23.10 -0.06
CA LYS A 73 -8.06 24.56 -0.14
C LYS A 73 -7.22 25.01 -1.33
N GLU A 74 -6.16 24.28 -1.66
CA GLU A 74 -5.34 24.57 -2.83
C GLU A 74 -6.16 24.47 -4.13
N LEU A 75 -7.00 23.44 -4.27
CA LEU A 75 -7.91 23.32 -5.42
C LEU A 75 -8.96 24.44 -5.44
N GLU A 76 -9.53 24.80 -4.28
CA GLU A 76 -10.49 25.90 -4.19
C GLU A 76 -9.87 27.24 -4.61
N MET A 77 -8.61 27.50 -4.23
CA MET A 77 -7.87 28.69 -4.68
C MET A 77 -7.65 28.73 -6.19
N GLU A 78 -7.57 27.57 -6.83
CA GLU A 78 -7.47 27.41 -8.29
C GLU A 78 -8.87 27.45 -8.97
N GLY A 79 -9.94 27.67 -8.21
CA GLY A 79 -11.32 27.71 -8.70
C GLY A 79 -11.89 26.33 -9.03
N GLN A 80 -11.32 25.27 -8.45
CA GLN A 80 -11.67 23.88 -8.70
C GLN A 80 -12.23 23.21 -7.44
N LYS A 81 -12.95 22.11 -7.61
CA LYS A 81 -13.43 21.27 -6.51
C LYS A 81 -13.06 19.81 -6.79
N PRO A 82 -12.53 19.07 -5.80
CA PRO A 82 -12.31 17.64 -5.97
C PRO A 82 -13.64 16.88 -6.02
N ALA A 83 -13.72 15.90 -6.93
CA ALA A 83 -14.84 14.99 -7.05
C ALA A 83 -14.82 13.87 -5.99
N ALA A 84 -13.63 13.51 -5.49
CA ALA A 84 -13.46 12.53 -4.42
C ALA A 84 -12.13 12.71 -3.68
N VAL A 85 -12.06 12.17 -2.46
CA VAL A 85 -10.81 11.96 -1.73
C VAL A 85 -10.58 10.45 -1.62
N PHE A 86 -9.44 9.98 -2.12
CA PHE A 86 -9.01 8.59 -2.06
C PHE A 86 -7.96 8.41 -0.96
N VAL A 87 -8.18 7.45 -0.07
CA VAL A 87 -7.34 7.18 1.10
C VAL A 87 -6.92 5.72 1.11
N ILE A 88 -5.65 5.44 1.42
CA ILE A 88 -5.17 4.08 1.64
C ILE A 88 -5.11 3.87 3.15
N SER A 89 -5.91 2.96 3.67
CA SER A 89 -5.91 2.67 5.10
C SER A 89 -6.46 1.26 5.36
N PRO A 90 -5.68 0.35 5.98
CA PRO A 90 -4.31 0.57 6.46
C PRO A 90 -3.28 0.60 5.32
N THR A 91 -2.11 1.15 5.59
CA THR A 91 -0.91 0.95 4.76
C THR A 91 -0.46 -0.52 4.81
N TYR A 92 0.46 -0.94 3.93
CA TYR A 92 1.07 -2.28 3.97
C TYR A 92 1.64 -2.66 5.35
N HIS A 93 2.17 -1.67 6.08
CA HIS A 93 2.77 -1.83 7.41
C HIS A 93 1.74 -1.82 8.54
N GLY A 94 0.44 -1.66 8.23
CA GLY A 94 -0.65 -1.64 9.19
C GLY A 94 -1.03 -0.27 9.72
N ILE A 95 -0.37 0.82 9.30
CA ILE A 95 -0.64 2.18 9.81
C ILE A 95 -2.01 2.64 9.28
N CYS A 96 -2.91 3.06 10.17
CA CYS A 96 -4.26 3.52 9.82
C CYS A 96 -4.36 5.05 9.88
N SER A 97 -4.93 5.66 8.85
CA SER A 97 -5.32 7.08 8.88
C SER A 97 -6.51 7.32 9.79
N ASN A 98 -6.67 8.55 10.30
CA ASN A 98 -7.87 8.96 11.03
C ASN A 98 -9.04 9.20 10.06
N LEU A 99 -9.67 8.10 9.63
CA LEU A 99 -10.74 8.15 8.64
C LEU A 99 -11.99 8.85 9.17
N THR A 100 -12.24 8.84 10.47
CA THR A 100 -13.37 9.57 11.09
C THR A 100 -13.25 11.07 10.83
N GLU A 101 -12.10 11.67 11.15
CA GLU A 101 -11.89 13.09 10.91
C GLU A 101 -11.81 13.44 9.42
N ILE A 102 -11.16 12.58 8.61
CA ILE A 102 -11.11 12.78 7.15
C ILE A 102 -12.51 12.75 6.55
N SER A 103 -13.36 11.80 6.94
CA SER A 103 -14.72 11.67 6.41
C SER A 103 -15.57 12.86 6.81
N GLN A 104 -15.54 13.25 8.10
CA GLN A 104 -16.25 14.43 8.59
C GLN A 104 -15.83 15.72 7.85
N LEU A 105 -14.52 15.90 7.63
CA LEU A 105 -13.98 17.01 6.87
C LEU A 105 -14.52 16.99 5.43
N CYS A 106 -14.37 15.88 4.70
CA CYS A 106 -14.79 15.77 3.31
C CYS A 106 -16.30 15.97 3.15
N HIS A 107 -17.11 15.40 4.04
CA HIS A 107 -18.55 15.56 4.04
C HIS A 107 -18.99 17.00 4.28
N SER A 108 -18.25 17.81 5.06
CA SER A 108 -18.55 19.25 5.21
C SER A 108 -18.40 20.05 3.91
N TYR A 109 -17.61 19.55 2.96
CA TYR A 109 -17.47 20.11 1.60
C TYR A 109 -18.35 19.36 0.58
N GLY A 110 -19.10 18.35 1.00
CA GLY A 110 -19.88 17.47 0.12
C GLY A 110 -18.99 16.69 -0.86
N ILE A 111 -17.84 16.20 -0.40
CA ILE A 111 -16.90 15.37 -1.17
C ILE A 111 -16.98 13.92 -0.64
N PRO A 112 -17.20 12.91 -1.50
CA PRO A 112 -17.19 11.51 -1.10
C PRO A 112 -15.77 11.03 -0.77
N VAL A 113 -15.67 10.09 0.18
CA VAL A 113 -14.42 9.43 0.57
C VAL A 113 -14.40 7.98 0.09
N ILE A 114 -13.37 7.67 -0.69
CA ILE A 114 -13.05 6.33 -1.17
C ILE A 114 -11.87 5.81 -0.36
N VAL A 115 -12.01 4.64 0.26
CA VAL A 115 -10.92 4.01 1.02
C VAL A 115 -10.51 2.71 0.37
N ASP A 116 -9.23 2.63 0.01
CA ASP A 116 -8.57 1.37 -0.29
C ASP A 116 -8.15 0.70 1.03
N GLU A 117 -8.98 -0.24 1.47
CA GLU A 117 -8.80 -1.07 2.65
C GLU A 117 -8.32 -2.49 2.23
N ALA A 118 -7.51 -2.58 1.17
CA ALA A 118 -7.03 -3.86 0.65
C ALA A 118 -6.37 -4.75 1.71
N HIS A 119 -5.64 -4.14 2.66
CA HIS A 119 -4.95 -4.84 3.73
C HIS A 119 -5.72 -4.85 5.07
N GLY A 120 -6.97 -4.39 5.09
CA GLY A 120 -7.77 -4.20 6.31
C GLY A 120 -9.09 -4.97 6.36
N ALA A 121 -9.28 -6.00 5.52
CA ALA A 121 -10.54 -6.74 5.47
C ALA A 121 -10.95 -7.44 6.80
N HIS A 122 -9.98 -7.66 7.71
CA HIS A 122 -10.17 -8.20 9.05
C HIS A 122 -10.44 -7.13 10.13
N LEU A 123 -10.35 -5.85 9.80
CA LEU A 123 -10.53 -4.77 10.76
C LEU A 123 -11.98 -4.73 11.28
N GLY A 124 -12.13 -4.40 12.55
CA GLY A 124 -13.43 -4.38 13.23
C GLY A 124 -14.00 -5.73 13.65
N PHE A 125 -13.30 -6.85 13.42
CA PHE A 125 -13.71 -8.20 13.88
C PHE A 125 -13.11 -8.62 15.23
N HIS A 126 -12.36 -7.74 15.90
CA HIS A 126 -11.85 -7.94 17.26
C HIS A 126 -11.74 -6.59 18.00
N PRO A 127 -12.02 -6.50 19.32
CA PRO A 127 -12.04 -5.23 20.05
C PRO A 127 -10.72 -4.47 20.09
N GLN A 128 -9.58 -5.17 19.97
CA GLN A 128 -8.25 -4.55 19.93
C GLN A 128 -7.80 -4.15 18.51
N MET A 129 -8.60 -4.43 17.49
CA MET A 129 -8.29 -4.01 16.12
C MET A 129 -8.85 -2.61 15.83
N PRO A 130 -8.23 -1.87 14.89
CA PRO A 130 -8.84 -0.68 14.31
C PRO A 130 -10.27 -0.95 13.82
N HIS A 131 -11.12 0.08 13.84
CA HIS A 131 -12.41 0.03 13.18
C HIS A 131 -12.23 -0.06 11.65
N SER A 132 -13.15 -0.74 10.97
CA SER A 132 -13.17 -0.73 9.51
C SER A 132 -13.46 0.67 8.96
N ALA A 133 -13.01 0.94 7.74
CA ALA A 133 -13.21 2.21 7.07
C ALA A 133 -14.70 2.63 6.99
N LEU A 134 -15.60 1.66 6.75
CA LEU A 134 -17.05 1.91 6.74
C LEU A 134 -17.56 2.44 8.08
N LYS A 135 -17.11 1.86 9.21
CA LYS A 135 -17.51 2.32 10.55
C LYS A 135 -16.96 3.70 10.88
N GLN A 136 -15.91 4.14 10.17
CA GLN A 136 -15.29 5.45 10.31
C GLN A 136 -15.86 6.49 9.34
N GLY A 137 -16.90 6.17 8.56
CA GLY A 137 -17.62 7.14 7.74
C GLY A 137 -17.23 7.18 6.26
N ALA A 138 -16.41 6.24 5.77
CA ALA A 138 -16.11 6.14 4.35
C ALA A 138 -17.36 5.79 3.51
N ASP A 139 -17.46 6.35 2.31
CA ASP A 139 -18.61 6.15 1.40
C ASP A 139 -18.42 4.91 0.52
N LEU A 140 -17.19 4.69 0.04
CA LEU A 140 -16.79 3.50 -0.71
C LEU A 140 -15.56 2.87 -0.09
N VAL A 141 -15.57 1.56 0.08
CA VAL A 141 -14.45 0.82 0.69
C VAL A 141 -14.13 -0.41 -0.15
N VAL A 142 -12.89 -0.48 -0.64
CA VAL A 142 -12.40 -1.62 -1.42
C VAL A 142 -11.56 -2.52 -0.51
N GLN A 143 -11.94 -3.79 -0.39
CA GLN A 143 -11.25 -4.78 0.41
C GLN A 143 -10.74 -5.93 -0.46
N SER A 144 -9.45 -6.24 -0.35
CA SER A 144 -8.87 -7.44 -0.95
C SER A 144 -9.06 -8.63 0.00
N THR A 145 -10.23 -9.25 -0.06
CA THR A 145 -10.60 -10.38 0.79
C THR A 145 -9.53 -11.47 0.78
N HIS A 146 -8.92 -11.77 -0.38
CA HIS A 146 -7.90 -12.83 -0.50
C HIS A 146 -6.55 -12.52 0.17
N LYS A 147 -6.26 -11.25 0.47
CA LYS A 147 -4.97 -10.87 1.09
C LYS A 147 -4.96 -11.17 2.58
N VAL A 148 -6.09 -11.03 3.26
CA VAL A 148 -6.14 -11.09 4.73
C VAL A 148 -7.17 -12.08 5.27
N LEU A 149 -8.19 -12.42 4.47
CA LEU A 149 -9.22 -13.40 4.79
C LEU A 149 -9.06 -14.65 3.90
N CYS A 150 -9.80 -15.71 4.24
CA CYS A 150 -9.70 -17.01 3.60
C CYS A 150 -10.53 -17.11 2.30
N SER A 151 -10.17 -16.33 1.28
CA SER A 151 -10.77 -16.41 -0.06
C SER A 151 -9.71 -16.58 -1.16
N PHE A 152 -10.11 -17.02 -2.34
CA PHE A 152 -9.17 -17.31 -3.42
C PHE A 152 -8.57 -16.05 -4.04
N THR A 153 -7.30 -16.11 -4.42
CA THR A 153 -6.63 -14.95 -5.02
C THR A 153 -7.38 -14.45 -6.25
N GLN A 154 -7.37 -13.12 -6.45
CA GLN A 154 -8.25 -12.34 -7.35
C GLN A 154 -9.64 -12.00 -6.79
N SER A 155 -10.06 -12.54 -5.64
CA SER A 155 -11.35 -12.16 -5.05
C SER A 155 -11.26 -10.96 -4.11
N SER A 156 -12.22 -10.06 -4.20
CA SER A 156 -12.31 -8.83 -3.41
C SER A 156 -13.75 -8.34 -3.32
N MET A 157 -14.01 -7.45 -2.37
CA MET A 157 -15.33 -6.88 -2.11
C MET A 157 -15.27 -5.35 -2.19
N LEU A 158 -16.29 -4.75 -2.79
CA LEU A 158 -16.57 -3.32 -2.69
C LEU A 158 -17.76 -3.13 -1.76
N HIS A 159 -17.57 -2.31 -0.74
CA HIS A 159 -18.61 -1.92 0.18
C HIS A 159 -18.99 -0.47 -0.06
N MET A 160 -20.27 -0.18 0.10
CA MET A 160 -20.80 1.17 -0.07
C MET A 160 -21.70 1.52 1.11
N SER A 161 -21.52 2.72 1.63
CA SER A 161 -22.32 3.28 2.73
C SER A 161 -23.03 4.55 2.27
N GLY A 162 -24.23 4.78 2.79
CA GLY A 162 -25.03 5.97 2.47
C GLY A 162 -25.42 6.07 0.99
N ASN A 163 -25.74 7.29 0.56
CA ASN A 163 -26.22 7.63 -0.78
C ASN A 163 -25.41 8.78 -1.44
N VAL A 164 -24.23 9.12 -0.89
CA VAL A 164 -23.39 10.19 -1.44
C VAL A 164 -22.89 9.82 -2.85
N VAL A 165 -22.57 8.54 -3.06
CA VAL A 165 -22.23 7.99 -4.38
C VAL A 165 -23.41 7.26 -4.99
N ASP A 166 -23.67 7.53 -6.27
CA ASP A 166 -24.74 6.90 -7.04
C ASP A 166 -24.44 5.41 -7.31
N ARG A 167 -25.30 4.53 -6.78
CA ARG A 167 -25.23 3.08 -6.95
C ARG A 167 -25.27 2.66 -8.41
N GLU A 168 -26.05 3.34 -9.26
CA GLU A 168 -26.17 3.00 -10.67
C GLU A 168 -24.91 3.38 -11.45
N LYS A 169 -24.22 4.46 -11.08
CA LYS A 169 -22.89 4.77 -11.63
C LYS A 169 -21.86 3.71 -11.26
N ILE A 170 -21.89 3.22 -10.02
CA ILE A 170 -21.03 2.12 -9.57
C ILE A 170 -21.30 0.86 -10.40
N CYS A 171 -22.56 0.44 -10.52
CA CYS A 171 -22.93 -0.75 -11.30
C CYS A 171 -22.48 -0.65 -12.76
N ARG A 172 -22.70 0.50 -13.43
CA ARG A 172 -22.28 0.72 -14.83
C ARG A 172 -20.75 0.69 -14.98
N SER A 173 -20.03 1.29 -14.04
CA SER A 173 -18.56 1.30 -14.04
C SER A 173 -18.00 -0.11 -13.87
N LEU A 174 -18.55 -0.88 -12.93
CA LEU A 174 -18.15 -2.28 -12.71
C LEU A 174 -18.47 -3.17 -13.90
N GLN A 175 -19.62 -3.01 -14.54
CA GLN A 175 -19.98 -3.75 -15.77
C GLN A 175 -18.99 -3.52 -16.91
N THR A 176 -18.33 -2.36 -16.96
CA THR A 176 -17.30 -2.04 -17.96
C THR A 176 -15.98 -2.77 -17.69
N LEU A 177 -15.66 -3.01 -16.41
CA LEU A 177 -14.36 -3.53 -15.98
C LEU A 177 -14.37 -5.04 -15.71
N GLN A 178 -15.52 -5.58 -15.34
CA GLN A 178 -15.68 -6.98 -14.99
C GLN A 178 -15.94 -7.84 -16.23
N SER A 179 -15.60 -9.12 -16.13
CA SER A 179 -15.99 -10.09 -17.15
C SER A 179 -17.49 -10.35 -17.08
N THR A 180 -18.13 -10.49 -18.24
CA THR A 180 -19.51 -10.97 -18.37
C THR A 180 -19.68 -12.44 -17.95
N SER A 181 -18.57 -13.16 -17.68
CA SER A 181 -18.55 -14.55 -17.21
C SER A 181 -17.74 -14.65 -15.91
N PRO A 182 -18.33 -14.32 -14.74
CA PRO A 182 -17.63 -14.36 -13.47
C PRO A 182 -17.25 -15.79 -13.08
N SER A 183 -16.13 -15.95 -12.38
CA SER A 183 -15.76 -17.25 -11.80
C SER A 183 -16.62 -17.53 -10.57
N TYR A 184 -17.51 -18.51 -10.69
CA TYR A 184 -18.35 -18.97 -9.57
C TYR A 184 -17.54 -19.52 -8.40
N LEU A 185 -16.33 -20.04 -8.65
CA LEU A 185 -15.42 -20.47 -7.60
C LEU A 185 -14.90 -19.28 -6.77
N LEU A 186 -14.58 -18.15 -7.42
CA LEU A 186 -14.19 -16.93 -6.71
C LEU A 186 -15.37 -16.39 -5.89
N LEU A 187 -16.58 -16.35 -6.48
CA LEU A 187 -17.79 -15.91 -5.77
C LEU A 187 -18.13 -16.82 -4.57
N ALA A 188 -18.05 -18.13 -4.73
CA ALA A 188 -18.26 -19.08 -3.65
C ALA A 188 -17.21 -18.92 -2.54
N SER A 189 -15.94 -18.66 -2.89
CA SER A 189 -14.89 -18.43 -1.90
C SER A 189 -15.11 -17.13 -1.10
N LEU A 190 -15.68 -16.10 -1.72
CA LEU A 190 -16.06 -14.85 -1.04
C LEU A 190 -17.21 -15.08 -0.06
N ASP A 191 -18.24 -15.83 -0.46
CA ASP A 191 -19.36 -16.14 0.42
C ASP A 191 -18.92 -17.07 1.58
N ALA A 192 -18.04 -18.04 1.32
CA ALA A 192 -17.44 -18.88 2.35
C ALA A 192 -16.62 -18.06 3.37
N ALA A 193 -15.81 -17.10 2.91
CA ALA A 193 -15.06 -16.20 3.80
C ALA A 193 -16.01 -15.34 4.65
N ARG A 194 -17.10 -14.82 4.07
CA ARG A 194 -18.15 -14.09 4.80
C ARG A 194 -18.84 -14.98 5.85
N ALA A 195 -19.18 -16.21 5.48
CA ALA A 195 -19.83 -17.17 6.39
C ALA A 195 -18.93 -17.49 7.59
N GLN A 196 -17.64 -17.75 7.34
CA GLN A 196 -16.64 -18.01 8.39
C GLN A 196 -16.59 -16.90 9.44
N LEU A 197 -16.59 -15.63 9.00
CA LEU A 197 -16.62 -14.45 9.86
C LEU A 197 -17.92 -14.33 10.64
N SER A 198 -19.06 -14.60 9.99
CA SER A 198 -20.39 -14.48 10.59
C SER A 198 -20.68 -15.55 11.65
N GLU A 199 -20.11 -16.75 11.50
CA GLU A 199 -20.31 -17.88 12.43
C GLU A 199 -19.51 -17.73 13.72
N ASN A 200 -18.42 -16.98 13.70
CA ASN A 200 -17.50 -16.82 14.82
C ASN A 200 -17.26 -15.34 15.16
N PRO A 201 -18.33 -14.57 15.46
CA PRO A 201 -18.21 -13.16 15.72
C PRO A 201 -17.27 -12.95 16.91
N GLU A 202 -16.37 -11.97 16.78
CA GLU A 202 -15.43 -11.51 17.81
C GLU A 202 -14.35 -12.52 18.27
N THR A 203 -14.51 -13.81 17.97
CA THR A 203 -13.61 -14.86 18.47
C THR A 203 -12.64 -15.38 17.42
N ILE A 204 -12.99 -15.24 16.13
CA ILE A 204 -12.23 -15.81 15.01
C ILE A 204 -10.75 -15.36 15.00
N PHE A 205 -10.48 -14.12 15.40
CA PHE A 205 -9.12 -13.56 15.46
C PHE A 205 -8.41 -13.71 16.82
N ASN A 206 -9.06 -14.22 17.87
CA ASN A 206 -8.47 -14.30 19.22
C ASN A 206 -7.14 -15.05 19.23
N LYS A 207 -7.06 -16.17 18.51
CA LYS A 207 -5.84 -16.96 18.40
C LYS A 207 -4.73 -16.18 17.70
N ALA A 208 -5.03 -15.56 16.55
CA ALA A 208 -4.06 -14.76 15.80
C ALA A 208 -3.55 -13.57 16.63
N MET A 209 -4.45 -12.87 17.33
CA MET A 209 -4.14 -11.76 18.23
C MET A 209 -3.24 -12.19 19.39
N LYS A 210 -3.55 -13.33 20.03
CA LYS A 210 -2.73 -13.91 21.09
C LYS A 210 -1.32 -14.24 20.58
N LEU A 211 -1.22 -14.92 19.44
CA LEU A 211 0.06 -15.28 18.83
C LEU A 211 0.88 -14.05 18.39
N ALA A 212 0.24 -13.02 17.82
CA ALA A 212 0.91 -11.77 17.47
C ALA A 212 1.44 -11.05 18.72
N THR A 213 0.67 -11.04 19.81
CA THR A 213 1.09 -10.44 21.09
C THR A 213 2.26 -11.22 21.71
N GLU A 214 2.18 -12.55 21.74
CA GLU A 214 3.27 -13.42 22.19
C GLU A 214 4.54 -13.20 21.37
N ALA A 215 4.43 -13.15 20.03
CA ALA A 215 5.55 -12.86 19.14
C ALA A 215 6.19 -11.50 19.44
N LYS A 216 5.38 -10.44 19.59
CA LYS A 216 5.86 -9.09 19.94
C LYS A 216 6.65 -9.10 21.25
N ILE A 217 6.15 -9.75 22.30
CA ILE A 217 6.84 -9.83 23.60
C ILE A 217 8.18 -10.56 23.50
N LEU A 218 8.23 -11.65 22.73
CA LEU A 218 9.46 -12.43 22.55
C LEU A 218 10.50 -11.68 21.71
N ILE A 219 10.06 -11.05 20.62
CA ILE A 219 10.94 -10.34 19.68
C ILE A 219 11.55 -9.09 20.32
N LYS A 220 10.80 -8.35 21.16
CA LYS A 220 11.34 -7.19 21.91
C LYS A 220 12.55 -7.53 22.80
N LYS A 221 12.73 -8.80 23.16
CA LYS A 221 13.86 -9.24 24.00
C LYS A 221 15.12 -9.54 23.19
N ILE A 222 15.02 -9.58 21.85
CA ILE A 222 16.12 -9.92 20.97
C ILE A 222 17.00 -8.67 20.74
N PRO A 223 18.29 -8.68 21.12
CA PRO A 223 19.17 -7.54 20.94
C PRO A 223 19.30 -7.12 19.47
N GLY A 224 19.27 -5.82 19.22
CA GLY A 224 19.44 -5.23 17.88
C GLY A 224 18.25 -5.41 16.93
N ILE A 225 17.16 -6.01 17.39
CA ILE A 225 15.90 -6.06 16.64
C ILE A 225 14.95 -4.98 17.18
N THR A 226 14.42 -4.15 16.28
CA THR A 226 13.44 -3.10 16.61
C THR A 226 12.07 -3.48 16.07
N LEU A 227 11.00 -3.23 16.84
CA LEU A 227 9.62 -3.38 16.35
C LEU A 227 9.00 -2.04 16.01
N LEU A 228 8.22 -2.00 14.92
CA LEU A 228 7.46 -0.83 14.56
C LEU A 228 6.29 -0.65 15.53
N GLU A 229 6.24 0.53 16.16
CA GLU A 229 5.20 0.88 17.12
C GLU A 229 4.66 2.29 16.83
N LEU A 230 3.45 2.55 17.34
CA LEU A 230 2.73 3.83 17.18
C LEU A 230 3.55 5.09 17.44
N PRO A 231 4.46 5.15 18.44
CA PRO A 231 5.30 6.33 18.65
C PRO A 231 6.19 6.70 17.45
N SER A 232 6.38 5.80 16.48
CA SER A 232 7.09 6.10 15.23
C SER A 232 6.25 6.93 14.25
N PHE A 233 4.94 7.07 14.50
CA PHE A 233 3.93 7.67 13.62
C PHE A 233 2.89 8.42 14.48
N THR A 234 3.30 9.55 15.08
CA THR A 234 2.52 10.24 16.12
C THR A 234 1.22 10.87 15.63
N GLU A 235 1.10 11.16 14.34
CA GLU A 235 -0.12 11.74 13.75
C GLU A 235 -1.22 10.69 13.46
N PHE A 236 -0.94 9.40 13.70
CA PHE A 236 -1.84 8.29 13.34
C PHE A 236 -2.44 7.62 14.58
N PRO A 237 -3.76 7.32 14.57
CA PRO A 237 -4.45 6.83 15.76
C PRO A 237 -4.11 5.39 16.13
N THR A 238 -3.79 4.53 15.15
CA THR A 238 -3.64 3.09 15.39
C THR A 238 -2.82 2.39 14.31
N ILE A 239 -2.25 1.24 14.68
CA ILE A 239 -1.54 0.32 13.80
C ILE A 239 -2.19 -1.06 13.95
N ASP A 240 -2.45 -1.73 12.83
CA ASP A 240 -2.96 -3.09 12.79
C ASP A 240 -2.08 -4.05 13.62
N PRO A 241 -2.62 -4.64 14.71
CA PRO A 241 -1.83 -5.50 15.58
C PRO A 241 -1.34 -6.78 14.90
N LEU A 242 -1.95 -7.20 13.78
CA LEU A 242 -1.56 -8.38 13.01
C LEU A 242 -0.53 -8.09 11.92
N ARG A 243 -0.13 -6.83 11.73
CA ARG A 243 1.05 -6.46 10.94
C ARG A 243 2.23 -6.28 11.86
N LEU A 244 3.24 -7.12 11.68
CA LEU A 244 4.45 -7.12 12.48
C LEU A 244 5.62 -6.67 11.62
N THR A 245 6.01 -5.40 11.75
CA THR A 245 7.17 -4.85 11.05
C THR A 245 8.38 -4.80 11.96
N ILE A 246 9.50 -5.31 11.45
CA ILE A 246 10.74 -5.53 12.19
C ILE A 246 11.87 -4.79 11.49
N GLY A 247 12.67 -4.07 12.27
CA GLY A 247 13.87 -3.38 11.85
C GLY A 247 15.12 -4.11 12.29
N SER A 248 16.07 -4.29 11.37
CA SER A 248 17.35 -4.99 11.59
C SER A 248 18.57 -4.08 11.42
N TRP A 249 18.39 -2.78 11.21
CA TRP A 249 19.50 -1.84 10.93
C TRP A 249 20.50 -1.72 12.09
N GLN A 250 20.09 -2.00 13.34
CA GLN A 250 21.02 -2.02 14.49
C GLN A 250 21.99 -3.22 14.42
N LEU A 251 21.64 -4.27 13.67
CA LEU A 251 22.52 -5.40 13.37
C LEU A 251 23.42 -5.15 12.15
N GLY A 252 23.33 -3.96 11.53
CA GLY A 252 24.03 -3.66 10.27
C GLY A 252 23.44 -4.35 9.04
N LEU A 253 22.26 -4.98 9.16
CA LEU A 253 21.59 -5.69 8.09
C LEU A 253 20.48 -4.84 7.47
N SER A 254 20.41 -4.84 6.14
CA SER A 254 19.24 -4.36 5.40
C SER A 254 18.05 -5.33 5.55
N GLY A 255 16.85 -4.86 5.25
CA GLY A 255 15.66 -5.73 5.24
C GLY A 255 15.79 -6.86 4.22
N TYR A 256 16.42 -6.62 3.07
CA TYR A 256 16.70 -7.64 2.05
C TYR A 256 17.63 -8.75 2.57
N GLU A 257 18.75 -8.38 3.19
CA GLU A 257 19.69 -9.35 3.77
C GLU A 257 19.03 -10.16 4.90
N ALA A 258 18.21 -9.51 5.72
CA ALA A 258 17.47 -10.19 6.78
C ALA A 258 16.45 -11.19 6.22
N ASP A 259 15.72 -10.83 5.16
CA ASP A 259 14.76 -11.72 4.50
C ASP A 259 15.45 -12.94 3.87
N ASP A 260 16.56 -12.74 3.16
CA ASP A 260 17.33 -13.83 2.54
C ASP A 260 17.81 -14.86 3.58
N ILE A 261 18.29 -14.41 4.75
CA ILE A 261 18.75 -15.29 5.83
C ILE A 261 17.56 -16.03 6.47
N LEU A 262 16.45 -15.33 6.74
CA LEU A 262 15.25 -15.94 7.32
C LEU A 262 14.62 -16.97 6.38
N TYR A 263 14.62 -16.68 5.08
CA TYR A 263 14.16 -17.62 4.06
C TYR A 263 15.10 -18.82 3.93
N GLY A 264 16.41 -18.58 3.76
CA GLY A 264 17.40 -19.64 3.53
C GLY A 264 17.53 -20.61 4.71
N ASN A 265 17.60 -20.10 5.94
CA ASN A 265 17.90 -20.91 7.11
C ASN A 265 16.63 -21.44 7.79
N HIS A 266 15.52 -20.70 7.72
CA HIS A 266 14.30 -21.02 8.45
C HIS A 266 13.08 -21.25 7.54
N GLY A 267 13.15 -20.96 6.24
CA GLY A 267 12.00 -21.05 5.35
C GLY A 267 10.88 -20.08 5.72
N ILE A 268 11.22 -18.93 6.32
CA ILE A 268 10.28 -17.87 6.67
C ILE A 268 10.16 -16.93 5.47
N VAL A 269 8.93 -16.60 5.08
CA VAL A 269 8.65 -15.66 3.99
C VAL A 269 8.03 -14.40 4.58
N SER A 270 8.65 -13.25 4.33
CA SER A 270 8.09 -11.95 4.69
C SER A 270 6.97 -11.56 3.71
N GLU A 271 5.96 -10.84 4.22
CA GLU A 271 4.89 -10.25 3.40
C GLU A 271 5.45 -9.11 2.54
N LEU A 272 6.30 -8.27 3.14
CA LEU A 272 6.92 -7.13 2.48
C LEU A 272 8.35 -6.97 2.97
N VAL A 273 9.26 -6.77 2.02
CA VAL A 273 10.67 -6.50 2.27
C VAL A 273 10.97 -5.06 1.87
N GLY A 274 11.40 -4.27 2.84
CA GLY A 274 11.86 -2.90 2.67
C GLY A 274 13.37 -2.78 2.80
N SER A 275 13.89 -1.57 2.64
CA SER A 275 15.33 -1.32 2.71
C SER A 275 15.88 -1.50 4.13
N GLN A 276 15.11 -1.08 5.14
CA GLN A 276 15.49 -1.11 6.56
C GLN A 276 14.62 -2.06 7.40
N SER A 277 13.52 -2.58 6.84
CA SER A 277 12.54 -3.36 7.59
C SER A 277 11.96 -4.52 6.78
N ILE A 278 11.46 -5.52 7.51
CA ILE A 278 10.68 -6.64 6.98
C ILE A 278 9.34 -6.69 7.71
N THR A 279 8.26 -6.97 6.99
CA THR A 279 6.91 -7.06 7.55
C THR A 279 6.35 -8.45 7.42
N PHE A 280 5.74 -8.94 8.49
CA PHE A 280 5.03 -10.21 8.56
C PHE A 280 3.53 -9.98 8.78
N ALA A 281 2.71 -10.82 8.16
CA ALA A 281 1.26 -10.82 8.33
C ALA A 281 0.84 -12.01 9.19
N PHE A 282 0.16 -11.73 10.31
CA PHE A 282 -0.51 -12.74 11.12
C PHE A 282 -1.95 -12.89 10.63
N ASN A 283 -2.43 -14.11 10.50
CA ASN A 283 -3.76 -14.40 9.98
C ASN A 283 -4.37 -15.63 10.67
N LEU A 284 -5.55 -16.06 10.20
CA LEU A 284 -6.28 -17.20 10.76
C LEU A 284 -5.52 -18.53 10.67
N GLY A 285 -4.62 -18.65 9.69
CA GLY A 285 -3.75 -19.82 9.48
C GLY A 285 -2.48 -19.80 10.32
N THR A 286 -2.16 -18.71 11.03
CA THR A 286 -0.95 -18.64 11.86
C THR A 286 -1.05 -19.60 13.05
N CYS A 287 0.00 -20.41 13.24
CA CYS A 287 0.12 -21.34 14.37
C CYS A 287 1.34 -21.03 15.24
N LYS A 288 1.47 -21.74 16.37
CA LYS A 288 2.52 -21.49 17.37
C LYS A 288 3.90 -21.83 16.82
N GLU A 289 3.98 -22.85 15.97
CA GLU A 289 5.21 -23.29 15.30
C GLU A 289 5.76 -22.18 14.40
N HIS A 290 4.90 -21.44 13.70
CA HIS A 290 5.32 -20.29 12.89
C HIS A 290 5.94 -19.19 13.76
N VAL A 291 5.33 -18.89 14.91
CA VAL A 291 5.86 -17.88 15.85
C VAL A 291 7.21 -18.32 16.43
N GLN A 292 7.33 -19.57 16.84
CA GLN A 292 8.58 -20.12 17.37
C GLN A 292 9.69 -20.08 16.34
N ARG A 293 9.37 -20.45 15.09
CA ARG A 293 10.32 -20.38 13.97
C ARG A 293 10.77 -18.96 13.69
N LEU A 294 9.84 -18.00 13.64
CA LEU A 294 10.16 -16.58 13.46
C LEU A 294 11.08 -16.06 14.57
N VAL A 295 10.75 -16.33 15.83
CA VAL A 295 11.57 -15.92 16.98
C VAL A 295 12.95 -16.56 16.92
N SER A 296 13.05 -17.85 16.60
CA SER A 296 14.33 -18.55 16.46
C SER A 296 15.18 -17.96 15.32
N GLY A 297 14.58 -17.66 14.17
CA GLY A 297 15.29 -17.04 13.05
C GLY A 297 15.81 -15.65 13.37
N LEU A 298 15.03 -14.83 14.09
CA LEU A 298 15.46 -13.51 14.53
C LEU A 298 16.57 -13.58 15.61
N GLN A 299 16.53 -14.60 16.47
CA GLN A 299 17.61 -14.84 17.44
C GLN A 299 18.91 -15.23 16.75
N GLU A 300 18.85 -16.07 15.72
CA GLU A 300 20.02 -16.42 14.90
C GLU A 300 20.58 -15.20 14.17
N LEU A 301 19.73 -14.38 13.57
CA LEU A 301 20.13 -13.11 12.95
C LEU A 301 20.89 -12.20 13.92
N SER A 302 20.37 -12.06 15.13
CA SER A 302 21.01 -11.28 16.21
C SER A 302 22.37 -11.91 16.62
N ALA A 303 22.44 -13.23 16.72
CA ALA A 303 23.67 -13.93 17.11
C ALA A 303 24.78 -13.86 16.04
N CYS A 304 24.42 -14.02 14.76
CA CYS A 304 25.38 -13.97 13.65
C CYS A 304 25.98 -12.57 13.46
N SER A 305 25.18 -11.51 13.64
CA SER A 305 25.64 -10.13 13.48
C SER A 305 26.57 -9.67 14.61
N LEU A 306 26.38 -10.18 15.84
CA LEU A 306 27.31 -9.95 16.96
C LEU A 306 28.70 -10.55 16.74
N GLN A 307 28.84 -11.51 15.83
CA GLN A 307 30.14 -12.10 15.47
C GLN A 307 30.86 -11.33 14.36
N ILE A 308 30.16 -10.44 13.65
CA ILE A 308 30.68 -9.63 12.55
C ILE A 308 30.98 -8.22 13.08
N GLU A 309 31.70 -8.11 14.20
CA GLU A 309 32.38 -6.85 14.55
C GLU A 309 33.66 -6.75 13.71
N THR A 310 33.54 -6.22 12.50
CA THR A 310 34.56 -5.44 11.75
C THR A 310 34.29 -5.53 10.26
N THR A 311 33.40 -4.70 9.73
CA THR A 311 33.61 -4.13 8.39
C THR A 311 32.77 -2.88 8.21
N GLU A 312 33.48 -1.76 8.25
CA GLU A 312 33.19 -0.44 7.72
C GLU A 312 31.71 -0.04 7.59
N THR A 313 31.36 1.01 8.37
CA THR A 313 30.24 1.92 8.16
C THR A 313 29.90 2.08 6.68
N LYS A 314 28.97 1.27 6.16
CA LYS A 314 28.35 1.51 4.86
C LYS A 314 27.66 2.86 4.96
N VAL A 315 28.22 3.79 4.19
CA VAL A 315 27.85 5.19 4.09
C VAL A 315 26.33 5.34 4.02
N LYS A 316 25.82 6.25 4.87
CA LYS A 316 24.45 6.73 4.95
C LYS A 316 24.05 7.40 3.63
N ASP A 317 23.76 6.63 2.59
CA ASP A 317 22.85 7.13 1.57
C ASP A 317 21.43 6.95 2.11
N ARG A 318 21.00 7.92 2.93
CA ARG A 318 19.63 8.03 3.37
C ARG A 318 18.82 8.45 2.14
N GLY A 319 18.48 7.46 1.33
CA GLY A 319 17.72 7.64 0.11
C GLY A 319 16.51 8.51 0.40
N HIS A 320 16.46 9.66 -0.25
CA HIS A 320 15.33 10.57 -0.10
C HIS A 320 14.12 9.90 -0.76
N ALA A 321 12.95 9.96 -0.12
CA ALA A 321 11.73 9.39 -0.69
C ALA A 321 11.55 9.91 -2.13
N PRO A 322 11.36 9.02 -3.13
CA PRO A 322 11.41 9.39 -4.56
C PRO A 322 10.25 10.31 -4.98
N PHE A 323 9.31 10.58 -4.07
CA PHE A 323 8.04 11.26 -4.32
C PHE A 323 8.05 12.75 -3.94
N THR A 324 9.20 13.32 -3.62
CA THR A 324 9.28 14.69 -3.08
C THR A 324 9.33 15.78 -4.14
N ASP A 325 9.83 15.48 -5.35
CA ASP A 325 10.04 16.45 -6.44
C ASP A 325 9.20 16.09 -7.67
N ILE A 326 7.88 15.96 -7.49
CA ILE A 326 6.99 15.56 -8.59
C ILE A 326 6.47 16.79 -9.32
N SER A 327 6.59 16.74 -10.64
CA SER A 327 6.01 17.73 -11.54
C SER A 327 5.23 17.02 -12.64
N MET A 328 3.94 17.35 -12.77
CA MET A 328 3.06 16.84 -13.80
C MET A 328 3.07 17.80 -15.00
N SER A 329 3.47 17.29 -16.17
CA SER A 329 3.39 18.03 -17.43
C SER A 329 2.13 17.70 -18.22
N LEU A 330 1.62 16.48 -18.09
CA LEU A 330 0.37 16.01 -18.69
C LEU A 330 -0.39 15.20 -17.65
N ASN A 331 -1.72 15.17 -17.71
CA ASN A 331 -2.47 14.25 -16.86
C ASN A 331 -2.19 12.78 -17.26
N PRO A 332 -2.41 11.81 -16.36
CA PRO A 332 -2.04 10.41 -16.61
C PRO A 332 -2.68 9.82 -17.85
N ARG A 333 -3.95 10.16 -18.14
CA ARG A 333 -4.68 9.67 -19.31
C ARG A 333 -4.06 10.16 -20.61
N ASP A 334 -3.83 11.47 -20.73
CA ASP A 334 -3.28 12.06 -21.96
C ASP A 334 -1.87 11.55 -22.23
N ALA A 335 -1.03 11.45 -21.20
CA ALA A 335 0.30 10.86 -21.34
C ALA A 335 0.26 9.38 -21.72
N PHE A 336 -0.70 8.62 -21.17
CA PHE A 336 -0.88 7.21 -21.49
C PHE A 336 -1.31 6.98 -22.95
N PHE A 337 -2.13 7.86 -23.54
CA PHE A 337 -2.57 7.73 -24.94
C PHE A 337 -1.73 8.52 -25.95
N ALA A 338 -0.83 9.40 -25.49
CA ALA A 338 0.07 10.14 -26.35
C ALA A 338 1.00 9.22 -27.17
N ASN A 339 1.46 9.73 -28.32
CA ASN A 339 2.54 9.13 -29.08
C ASN A 339 3.83 9.18 -28.26
N LYS A 340 4.55 8.05 -28.20
CA LYS A 340 5.76 7.89 -27.37
C LYS A 340 6.95 7.53 -28.23
N ARG A 341 8.15 7.83 -27.72
CA ARG A 341 9.43 7.34 -28.26
C ARG A 341 10.24 6.71 -27.14
N LYS A 342 10.97 5.64 -27.46
CA LYS A 342 11.93 5.04 -26.53
C LYS A 342 13.17 5.93 -26.46
N VAL A 343 13.70 6.10 -25.25
CA VAL A 343 14.92 6.89 -24.97
C VAL A 343 15.73 6.11 -23.95
N GLY A 344 17.05 6.21 -24.00
CA GLY A 344 17.90 5.64 -22.95
C GLY A 344 17.77 6.41 -21.63
N ILE A 345 18.06 5.78 -20.50
CA ILE A 345 17.99 6.40 -19.15
C ILE A 345 18.63 7.80 -19.11
N ARG A 346 19.85 7.95 -19.63
CA ARG A 346 20.56 9.24 -19.57
C ARG A 346 19.87 10.34 -20.38
N GLU A 347 19.21 9.97 -21.46
CA GLU A 347 18.48 10.89 -22.31
C GLU A 347 17.05 11.13 -21.81
N SER A 348 16.56 10.37 -20.83
CA SER A 348 15.18 10.48 -20.36
C SER A 348 14.99 11.64 -19.37
N LEU A 349 16.07 12.09 -18.72
CA LEU A 349 16.06 13.20 -17.76
C LEU A 349 15.41 14.46 -18.34
N GLY A 350 14.46 15.03 -17.60
CA GLY A 350 13.70 16.22 -17.99
C GLY A 350 12.61 15.98 -19.05
N LYS A 351 12.44 14.76 -19.56
CA LYS A 351 11.35 14.42 -20.49
C LYS A 351 10.09 14.00 -19.74
N VAL A 352 8.95 14.07 -20.41
CA VAL A 352 7.67 13.56 -19.88
C VAL A 352 7.69 12.03 -19.94
N CYS A 353 7.44 11.39 -18.81
CA CYS A 353 7.33 9.94 -18.71
C CYS A 353 6.08 9.47 -19.46
N GLY A 354 6.27 8.53 -20.39
CA GLY A 354 5.16 7.85 -21.08
C GLY A 354 4.84 6.48 -20.48
N GLU A 355 5.56 6.07 -19.44
CA GLU A 355 5.53 4.72 -18.87
C GLU A 355 5.12 4.76 -17.40
N LEU A 356 4.55 3.66 -16.93
CA LEU A 356 4.24 3.44 -15.53
C LEU A 356 5.31 2.54 -14.93
N ILE A 357 6.31 3.12 -14.27
CA ILE A 357 7.50 2.40 -13.81
C ILE A 357 7.38 2.13 -12.33
N CYS A 358 7.43 0.84 -11.98
CA CYS A 358 7.03 0.37 -10.67
C CYS A 358 7.96 -0.73 -10.13
N PRO A 359 8.67 -0.50 -9.01
CA PRO A 359 9.35 -1.56 -8.28
C PRO A 359 8.35 -2.49 -7.59
N TYR A 360 8.67 -3.79 -7.56
CA TYR A 360 7.84 -4.81 -6.95
C TYR A 360 8.65 -5.80 -6.09
N PRO A 361 8.15 -6.12 -4.87
CA PRO A 361 7.02 -5.49 -4.15
C PRO A 361 7.35 -4.06 -3.67
N PRO A 362 6.36 -3.19 -3.31
CA PRO A 362 4.91 -3.44 -3.15
C PRO A 362 4.03 -3.06 -4.37
N GLY A 363 4.59 -2.59 -5.48
CA GLY A 363 3.77 -2.14 -6.62
C GLY A 363 3.32 -0.67 -6.55
N ILE A 364 4.10 0.18 -5.87
CA ILE A 364 3.91 1.64 -5.83
C ILE A 364 4.72 2.27 -6.96
N PRO A 365 4.10 2.95 -7.95
CA PRO A 365 4.83 3.53 -9.07
C PRO A 365 5.79 4.64 -8.63
N VAL A 366 7.06 4.52 -9.01
CA VAL A 366 8.04 5.61 -8.87
C VAL A 366 7.76 6.66 -9.94
N MET A 367 7.48 6.23 -11.18
CA MET A 367 7.12 7.11 -12.28
C MET A 367 5.70 6.81 -12.77
N ILE A 368 4.90 7.87 -12.92
CA ILE A 368 3.55 7.83 -13.49
C ILE A 368 3.58 8.53 -14.86
N PRO A 369 2.85 8.03 -15.88
CA PRO A 369 2.71 8.73 -17.15
C PRO A 369 2.29 10.19 -16.94
N GLY A 370 2.99 11.12 -17.58
CA GLY A 370 2.74 12.56 -17.50
C GLY A 370 3.66 13.30 -16.54
N GLU A 371 4.36 12.60 -15.65
CA GLU A 371 5.39 13.19 -14.78
C GLU A 371 6.66 13.54 -15.56
N ILE A 372 7.34 14.61 -15.16
CA ILE A 372 8.70 14.91 -15.65
C ILE A 372 9.69 13.98 -14.96
N ILE A 373 10.52 13.31 -15.74
CA ILE A 373 11.55 12.38 -15.24
C ILE A 373 12.66 13.20 -14.55
N THR A 374 12.87 12.93 -13.26
CA THR A 374 13.89 13.59 -12.43
C THR A 374 15.08 12.67 -12.16
N GLU A 375 16.23 13.26 -11.86
CA GLU A 375 17.45 12.52 -11.52
C GLU A 375 17.23 11.65 -10.27
N ARG A 376 16.58 12.21 -9.24
CA ARG A 376 16.24 11.51 -8.00
C ARG A 376 15.42 10.23 -8.25
N ALA A 377 14.42 10.28 -9.14
CA ALA A 377 13.60 9.12 -9.46
C ALA A 377 14.40 8.04 -10.20
N LEU A 378 15.28 8.43 -11.12
CA LEU A 378 16.16 7.50 -11.83
C LEU A 378 17.19 6.85 -10.90
N ASP A 379 17.81 7.63 -10.02
CA ASP A 379 18.78 7.14 -9.05
C ASP A 379 18.15 6.14 -8.08
N TYR A 380 16.93 6.42 -7.63
CA TYR A 380 16.16 5.48 -6.80
C TYR A 380 15.90 4.17 -7.56
N LEU A 381 15.39 4.23 -8.79
CA LEU A 381 15.08 3.05 -9.62
C LEU A 381 16.33 2.20 -9.90
N LEU A 382 17.44 2.84 -10.23
CA LEU A 382 18.72 2.16 -10.42
C LEU A 382 19.24 1.56 -9.10
N GLY A 383 19.05 2.26 -7.98
CA GLY A 383 19.42 1.82 -6.65
C GLY A 383 18.68 0.55 -6.23
N VAL A 384 17.35 0.51 -6.38
CA VAL A 384 16.55 -0.67 -6.03
C VAL A 384 16.84 -1.84 -6.97
N ARG A 385 17.07 -1.59 -8.26
CA ARG A 385 17.46 -2.64 -9.21
C ARG A 385 18.81 -3.27 -8.85
N ARG A 386 19.80 -2.47 -8.45
CA ARG A 386 21.11 -2.99 -7.97
C ARG A 386 20.96 -3.91 -6.75
N LYS A 387 19.89 -3.74 -5.97
CA LYS A 387 19.55 -4.59 -4.81
C LYS A 387 18.71 -5.82 -5.18
N GLY A 388 18.49 -6.09 -6.47
CA GLY A 388 17.73 -7.25 -6.95
C GLY A 388 16.21 -7.06 -6.97
N VAL A 389 15.70 -5.86 -6.69
CA VAL A 389 14.25 -5.58 -6.76
C VAL A 389 13.80 -5.59 -8.23
N VAL A 390 12.70 -6.30 -8.49
CA VAL A 390 12.09 -6.38 -9.82
C VAL A 390 11.47 -5.03 -10.17
N VAL A 391 11.88 -4.43 -11.29
CA VAL A 391 11.28 -3.18 -11.79
C VAL A 391 10.47 -3.49 -13.04
N THR A 392 9.18 -3.14 -12.98
CA THR A 392 8.22 -3.41 -14.05
C THR A 392 7.82 -2.13 -14.78
N GLY A 393 7.42 -2.27 -16.04
CA GLY A 393 6.84 -1.19 -16.85
C GLY A 393 7.83 -0.28 -17.57
N ALA A 394 9.12 -0.40 -17.29
CA ALA A 394 10.16 0.29 -18.06
C ALA A 394 10.44 -0.43 -19.40
N SER A 395 10.53 0.31 -20.51
CA SER A 395 11.01 -0.25 -21.79
C SER A 395 12.53 -0.39 -21.87
N ASP A 396 13.27 0.37 -21.06
CA ASP A 396 14.73 0.35 -21.08
C ASP A 396 15.25 -0.94 -20.41
N PRO A 397 16.09 -1.76 -21.09
CA PRO A 397 16.62 -3.01 -20.54
C PRO A 397 17.50 -2.84 -19.31
N LEU A 398 18.07 -1.64 -19.09
CA LEU A 398 18.83 -1.27 -17.90
C LEU A 398 17.93 -0.95 -16.70
N LEU A 399 16.61 -0.82 -16.90
CA LEU A 399 15.62 -0.75 -15.82
C LEU A 399 14.69 -1.96 -15.77
N SER A 400 14.24 -2.51 -16.90
CA SER A 400 13.36 -3.70 -16.93
C SER A 400 14.04 -4.95 -16.39
N SER A 401 13.35 -5.67 -15.50
CA SER A 401 13.71 -7.02 -15.05
C SER A 401 13.07 -8.11 -15.89
#